data_AF-W6TCM0-F1
#
_entry.id   AF-W6TCM0-F1
#
_cell.length_a   1.000
_cell.length_b   1.000
_cell.length_c   1.000
_cell.angle_alpha   90.00
_cell.angle_beta   90.00
_cell.angle_gamma   90.00
#
_symmetry.space_group_name_H-M   'P 1'
#
loop_
_entity.id
_entity.type
_entity.pdbx_description
1 polymer ?
#
loop_
_entity_poly.entity_id
_entity_poly.type
_entity_poly.pdbx_seq_one_letter_code
_entity_poly.pdbx_strand_id
1 'polypeptide(L)'
;MDWKSRFPAKILERGYQYNRRALIRDFKVNHTTITATVLGTNSYNVRIQADPFTFYCNCPYATSGHLCKHMAAVLFYNEQQHSHFSPITADHSPQRVFQLTVLSYINAQDFDRLTQLTNELFHTCAQSELSAAQLATKLTWILEQLLVTVPHHHELMQRCQWTQTTYLQLATISLTQPPYDEAPAWINFKDTCSEAWCTWVKLGDYPFNHYLFHWLCENVTQLPWPASLPLEDVLFDFHLYKRPNELRIKLAVIDRQLAKAPKITHETPIYIQTWFIEWVRYRIPIMAALELPPAATLNFCTRYCSDPVIANFFLRQCRDLDEKQTALTYLKMALKDPELTDEDKQQYQDILRRKPFSWQHPFFELIVY
;
A
#
# COMPACT_ATOMS: atom_id res chain seq x y z
N MET A 1 24.35 -9.89 -21.21
CA MET A 1 24.81 -11.09 -20.46
C MET A 1 23.60 -11.80 -19.90
N ASP A 2 23.49 -13.13 -20.05
CA ASP A 2 22.43 -13.92 -19.41
C ASP A 2 22.85 -14.36 -18.00
N TRP A 3 22.89 -13.40 -17.07
CA TRP A 3 23.16 -13.69 -15.66
C TRP A 3 21.94 -14.28 -14.95
N LYS A 4 20.74 -14.11 -15.52
CA LYS A 4 19.45 -14.51 -14.93
C LYS A 4 19.38 -16.03 -14.78
N SER A 5 19.89 -16.80 -15.75
CA SER A 5 19.96 -18.27 -15.68
C SER A 5 20.80 -18.83 -14.53
N ARG A 6 21.62 -18.01 -13.85
CA ARG A 6 22.40 -18.42 -12.68
C ARG A 6 21.58 -18.46 -11.39
N PHE A 7 20.43 -17.80 -11.35
CA PHE A 7 19.63 -17.65 -10.14
C PHE A 7 18.35 -18.50 -10.21
N PRO A 8 17.92 -19.13 -9.10
CA PRO A 8 16.58 -19.70 -9.02
C PRO A 8 15.50 -18.64 -9.23
N ALA A 9 14.39 -19.00 -9.89
CA ALA A 9 13.29 -18.07 -10.21
C ALA A 9 12.79 -17.27 -9.00
N LYS A 10 12.60 -17.93 -7.84
CA LYS A 10 12.19 -17.28 -6.59
C LYS A 10 13.22 -16.27 -6.04
N ILE A 11 14.51 -16.46 -6.34
CA ILE A 11 15.55 -15.50 -5.95
C ILE A 11 15.57 -14.32 -6.92
N LEU A 12 15.36 -14.55 -8.22
CA LEU A 12 15.20 -13.50 -9.21
C LEU A 12 14.02 -12.59 -8.88
N GLU A 13 12.86 -13.17 -8.59
CA GLU A 13 11.65 -12.41 -8.23
C GLU A 13 11.90 -11.51 -7.02
N ARG A 14 12.50 -12.07 -5.95
CA ARG A 14 12.85 -11.30 -4.75
C ARG A 14 13.93 -10.25 -5.01
N GLY A 15 14.90 -10.55 -5.88
CA GLY A 15 15.92 -9.60 -6.28
C GLY A 15 15.34 -8.43 -7.07
N TYR A 16 14.42 -8.72 -7.98
CA TYR A 16 13.69 -7.71 -8.73
C TYR A 16 12.87 -6.79 -7.79
N GLN A 17 12.18 -7.37 -6.80
CA GLN A 17 11.49 -6.59 -5.76
C GLN A 17 12.43 -5.67 -4.96
N TYR A 18 13.63 -6.15 -4.61
CA TYR A 18 14.62 -5.33 -3.87
C TYR A 18 15.16 -4.19 -4.72
N ASN A 19 15.36 -4.43 -6.03
CA ASN A 19 15.75 -3.40 -6.97
C ASN A 19 14.66 -2.32 -7.11
N ARG A 20 13.39 -2.72 -7.25
CA ARG A 20 12.24 -1.79 -7.35
C ARG A 20 12.04 -0.89 -6.13
N ARG A 21 12.40 -1.37 -4.93
CA ARG A 21 12.24 -0.62 -3.67
C ARG A 21 13.32 0.46 -3.43
N ALA A 22 14.15 0.77 -4.43
CA ALA A 22 15.26 1.73 -4.34
C ALA A 22 16.21 1.50 -3.15
N LEU A 23 16.38 0.24 -2.75
CA LEU A 23 17.18 -0.16 -1.58
C LEU A 23 18.68 -0.23 -1.89
N ILE A 24 19.10 0.21 -3.07
CA ILE A 24 20.49 0.12 -3.54
C ILE A 24 21.16 1.49 -3.38
N ARG A 25 22.24 1.52 -2.60
CA ARG A 25 23.07 2.68 -2.29
C ARG A 25 24.51 2.40 -2.73
N ASP A 26 25.30 3.46 -2.88
CA ASP A 26 26.74 3.39 -3.19
C ASP A 26 27.10 2.50 -4.39
N PHE A 27 26.20 2.45 -5.38
CA PHE A 27 26.38 1.65 -6.59
C PHE A 27 27.52 2.20 -7.44
N LYS A 28 28.51 1.34 -7.74
CA LYS A 28 29.68 1.66 -8.56
C LYS A 28 29.95 0.52 -9.53
N VAL A 29 30.29 0.87 -10.76
CA VAL A 29 30.70 -0.07 -11.81
C VAL A 29 32.08 0.35 -12.30
N ASN A 30 33.04 -0.57 -12.19
CA ASN A 30 34.34 -0.48 -12.84
C ASN A 30 34.42 -1.56 -13.93
N HIS A 31 35.43 -1.49 -14.82
CA HIS A 31 35.56 -2.36 -16.00
C HIS A 31 35.28 -3.86 -15.77
N THR A 32 35.60 -4.40 -14.59
CA THR A 32 35.40 -5.82 -14.27
C THR A 32 34.65 -6.06 -12.96
N THR A 33 34.15 -5.03 -12.27
CA THR A 33 33.56 -5.19 -10.93
C THR A 33 32.39 -4.25 -10.70
N ILE A 34 31.28 -4.80 -10.20
CA ILE A 34 30.11 -4.06 -9.70
C ILE A 34 30.12 -4.14 -8.18
N THR A 35 29.97 -3.02 -7.50
CA THR A 35 29.81 -2.95 -6.03
C THR A 35 28.60 -2.12 -5.65
N ALA A 36 27.87 -2.53 -4.64
CA ALA A 36 26.77 -1.74 -4.08
C ALA A 36 26.44 -2.15 -2.65
N THR A 37 25.72 -1.29 -1.93
CA THR A 37 25.11 -1.59 -0.64
C THR A 37 23.61 -1.77 -0.82
N VAL A 38 23.07 -2.92 -0.42
CA VAL A 38 21.64 -3.24 -0.51
C VAL A 38 21.03 -3.21 0.89
N LEU A 39 20.06 -2.34 1.10
CA LEU A 39 19.33 -2.19 2.35
C LEU A 39 18.30 -3.32 2.50
N GLY A 40 18.26 -3.94 3.68
CA GLY A 40 17.28 -4.95 4.07
C GLY A 40 17.05 -4.88 5.57
N THR A 41 17.02 -6.04 6.25
CA THR A 41 17.06 -6.06 7.72
C THR A 41 18.35 -5.46 8.29
N ASN A 42 19.43 -5.49 7.50
CA ASN A 42 20.70 -4.81 7.72
C ASN A 42 21.19 -4.27 6.37
N SER A 43 22.29 -3.51 6.37
CA SER A 43 22.97 -3.09 5.14
C SER A 43 23.90 -4.20 4.64
N TYR A 44 23.68 -4.67 3.42
CA TYR A 44 24.45 -5.76 2.83
C TYR A 44 25.35 -5.29 1.71
N ASN A 45 26.65 -5.56 1.81
CA ASN A 45 27.64 -5.22 0.79
C ASN A 45 27.68 -6.32 -0.27
N VAL A 46 27.42 -5.94 -1.52
CA VAL A 46 27.41 -6.81 -2.68
C VAL A 46 28.59 -6.45 -3.57
N ARG A 47 29.30 -7.47 -4.05
CA ARG A 47 30.36 -7.34 -5.05
C ARG A 47 30.21 -8.44 -6.09
N ILE A 48 30.26 -8.07 -7.37
CA ILE A 48 30.15 -9.00 -8.50
C ILE A 48 31.34 -8.72 -9.41
N GLN A 49 32.17 -9.73 -9.67
CA GLN A 49 33.28 -9.61 -10.61
C GLN A 49 32.90 -10.30 -11.92
N ALA A 50 33.28 -9.68 -13.04
CA ALA A 50 32.96 -10.20 -14.37
C ALA A 50 33.94 -11.31 -14.82
N ASP A 51 35.18 -11.29 -14.32
CA ASP A 51 36.27 -12.17 -14.75
C ASP A 51 37.25 -12.50 -13.60
N PRO A 52 37.25 -13.73 -13.05
CA PRO A 52 36.22 -14.76 -13.24
C PRO A 52 34.87 -14.29 -12.68
N PHE A 53 33.77 -14.86 -13.20
CA PHE A 53 32.42 -14.46 -12.81
C PHE A 53 32.10 -14.91 -11.37
N THR A 54 32.33 -14.03 -10.39
CA THR A 54 32.17 -14.33 -8.96
C THR A 54 31.17 -13.40 -8.29
N PHE A 55 30.44 -13.94 -7.32
CA PHE A 55 29.42 -13.23 -6.56
C PHE A 55 29.75 -13.24 -5.08
N TYR A 56 29.71 -12.06 -4.47
CA TYR A 56 29.88 -11.88 -3.04
C TYR A 56 28.74 -11.04 -2.48
N CYS A 57 28.18 -11.49 -1.36
CA CYS A 57 27.30 -10.71 -0.50
C CYS A 57 27.55 -11.15 0.94
N ASN A 58 27.62 -10.20 1.87
CA ASN A 58 27.79 -10.49 3.29
C ASN A 58 26.48 -10.92 4.00
N CYS A 59 25.42 -11.31 3.27
CA CYS A 59 24.18 -11.77 3.88
C CYS A 59 24.26 -13.25 4.30
N PRO A 60 23.54 -13.67 5.36
CA PRO A 60 23.62 -15.04 5.88
C PRO A 60 23.35 -16.14 4.84
N TYR A 61 22.50 -15.85 3.86
CA TYR A 61 22.18 -16.78 2.79
C TYR A 61 23.34 -16.97 1.80
N ALA A 62 24.08 -15.90 1.51
CA ALA A 62 25.22 -15.93 0.60
C ALA A 62 26.49 -16.49 1.26
N THR A 63 26.66 -16.28 2.56
CA THR A 63 27.77 -16.88 3.32
C THR A 63 27.71 -18.41 3.35
N SER A 64 26.53 -19.00 3.12
CA SER A 64 26.34 -20.45 2.95
C SER A 64 26.60 -20.94 1.51
N GLY A 65 27.17 -20.10 0.63
CA GLY A 65 27.55 -20.46 -0.73
C GLY A 65 26.44 -20.31 -1.79
N HIS A 66 25.31 -19.69 -1.45
CA HIS A 66 24.20 -19.49 -2.38
C HIS A 66 24.18 -18.10 -3.03
N LEU A 67 23.61 -18.02 -4.23
CA LEU A 67 23.31 -16.74 -4.87
C LEU A 67 22.05 -16.12 -4.27
N CYS A 68 22.19 -14.92 -3.70
CA CYS A 68 21.14 -14.30 -2.92
C CYS A 68 20.38 -13.22 -3.71
N LYS A 69 19.20 -12.86 -3.20
CA LYS A 69 18.35 -11.81 -3.77
C LYS A 69 19.05 -10.45 -3.87
N HIS A 70 20.00 -10.13 -2.99
CA HIS A 70 20.72 -8.85 -3.05
C HIS A 70 21.65 -8.78 -4.27
N MET A 71 22.32 -9.89 -4.61
CA MET A 71 23.14 -9.98 -5.82
C MET A 71 22.27 -9.83 -7.08
N ALA A 72 21.12 -10.52 -7.12
CA ALA A 72 20.14 -10.37 -8.21
C ALA A 72 19.62 -8.92 -8.30
N ALA A 73 19.34 -8.26 -7.17
CA ALA A 73 18.90 -6.87 -7.14
C ALA A 73 19.94 -5.92 -7.75
N VAL A 74 21.22 -6.09 -7.42
CA VAL A 74 22.32 -5.28 -7.98
C VAL A 74 22.49 -5.50 -9.48
N LEU A 75 22.28 -6.72 -9.98
CA LEU A 75 22.34 -7.00 -11.42
C LEU A 75 21.13 -6.43 -12.17
N PHE A 76 19.94 -6.48 -11.59
CA PHE A 76 18.77 -5.79 -12.14
C PHE A 76 18.99 -4.27 -12.18
N TYR A 77 19.55 -3.70 -11.11
CA TYR A 77 19.90 -2.28 -11.07
C TYR A 77 20.94 -1.95 -12.14
N ASN A 78 21.99 -2.74 -12.27
CA ASN A 78 23.02 -2.57 -13.30
C ASN A 78 22.43 -2.67 -14.71
N GLU A 79 21.54 -3.62 -14.97
CA GLU A 79 20.83 -3.77 -16.25
C GLU A 79 19.95 -2.54 -16.55
N GLN A 80 19.29 -1.96 -15.53
CA GLN A 80 18.57 -0.70 -15.64
C GLN A 80 19.50 0.48 -15.94
N GLN A 81 20.65 0.58 -15.25
CA GLN A 81 21.62 1.65 -15.52
C GLN A 81 22.24 1.56 -16.93
N HIS A 82 22.46 0.35 -17.45
CA HIS A 82 23.00 0.14 -18.80
C HIS A 82 21.95 0.22 -19.92
N SER A 83 20.67 0.00 -19.63
CA SER A 83 19.59 0.30 -20.59
C SER A 83 19.35 1.80 -20.77
N HIS A 84 19.96 2.64 -19.92
CA HIS A 84 20.01 4.10 -20.07
C HIS A 84 21.23 4.64 -20.86
N PHE A 85 22.14 3.78 -21.34
CA PHE A 85 23.26 4.19 -22.21
C PHE A 85 23.38 3.30 -23.45
N SER A 86 22.46 3.48 -24.39
CA SER A 86 22.77 3.28 -25.81
C SER A 86 23.46 4.55 -26.33
N PRO A 87 24.49 4.43 -27.20
CA PRO A 87 25.08 5.60 -27.85
C PRO A 87 23.99 6.41 -28.55
N ILE A 88 24.16 7.73 -28.62
CA ILE A 88 23.30 8.65 -29.35
C ILE A 88 23.32 8.25 -30.83
N THR A 89 22.40 7.36 -31.20
CA THR A 89 21.85 7.28 -32.54
C THR A 89 20.43 7.82 -32.47
N ALA A 90 20.01 8.50 -33.53
CA ALA A 90 18.68 9.06 -33.70
C ALA A 90 17.65 7.93 -33.84
N ASP A 91 17.33 7.27 -32.74
CA ASP A 91 16.18 6.37 -32.64
C ASP A 91 14.92 7.22 -32.40
N HIS A 92 14.02 7.22 -33.39
CA HIS A 92 12.74 7.92 -33.39
C HIS A 92 11.57 7.01 -33.02
N SER A 93 11.81 5.93 -32.25
CA SER A 93 10.73 5.04 -31.83
C SER A 93 9.60 5.82 -31.13
N PRO A 94 8.31 5.48 -31.38
CA PRO A 94 7.16 6.17 -30.78
C PRO A 94 7.23 6.26 -29.25
N GLN A 95 7.84 5.26 -28.60
CA GLN A 95 8.06 5.25 -27.17
C GLN A 95 9.08 6.31 -26.72
N ARG A 96 10.20 6.48 -27.44
CA ARG A 96 11.21 7.49 -27.12
C ARG A 96 10.70 8.90 -27.36
N VAL A 97 9.93 9.10 -28.44
CA VAL A 97 9.25 10.39 -28.71
C VAL A 97 8.31 10.73 -27.55
N PHE A 98 7.45 9.79 -27.13
CA PHE A 98 6.58 9.98 -25.97
C PHE A 98 7.35 10.37 -24.70
N GLN A 99 8.42 9.63 -24.38
CA GLN A 99 9.22 9.89 -23.18
C GLN A 99 9.88 11.28 -23.21
N LEU A 100 10.49 11.65 -24.34
CA LEU A 100 11.11 12.98 -24.50
C LEU A 100 10.08 14.11 -24.42
N THR A 101 8.90 13.93 -25.01
CA THR A 101 7.80 14.89 -24.93
C THR A 101 7.35 15.11 -23.48
N VAL A 102 7.09 14.04 -22.73
CA VAL A 102 6.69 14.13 -21.32
C VAL A 102 7.78 14.80 -20.49
N LEU A 103 9.05 14.39 -20.64
CA LEU A 103 10.15 15.02 -19.91
C LEU A 103 10.27 16.50 -20.23
N SER A 104 10.01 16.91 -21.48
CA SER A 104 10.02 18.32 -21.84
C SER A 104 8.93 19.12 -21.10
N TYR A 105 7.73 18.55 -20.92
CA TYR A 105 6.63 19.19 -20.20
C TYR A 105 6.90 19.26 -18.69
N ILE A 106 7.39 18.16 -18.09
CA ILE A 106 7.74 18.12 -16.66
C ILE A 106 8.85 19.13 -16.36
N ASN A 107 9.91 19.18 -17.17
CA ASN A 107 11.01 20.13 -16.98
C ASN A 107 10.58 21.58 -17.15
N ALA A 108 9.61 21.83 -18.04
CA ALA A 108 9.02 23.16 -18.24
C ALA A 108 7.92 23.50 -17.21
N GLN A 109 7.56 22.58 -16.31
CA GLN A 109 6.43 22.70 -15.38
C GLN A 109 5.08 22.96 -16.11
N ASP A 110 4.94 22.47 -17.34
CA ASP A 110 3.77 22.68 -18.19
C ASP A 110 2.74 21.56 -17.97
N PHE A 111 2.02 21.65 -16.85
CA PHE A 111 0.97 20.69 -16.48
C PHE A 111 -0.25 20.74 -17.42
N ASP A 112 -0.48 21.86 -18.11
CA ASP A 112 -1.56 21.98 -19.08
C ASP A 112 -1.28 21.06 -20.28
N ARG A 113 -0.06 21.11 -20.83
CA ARG A 113 0.35 20.19 -21.90
C ARG A 113 0.43 18.75 -21.45
N LEU A 114 0.88 18.49 -20.22
CA LEU A 114 0.89 17.13 -19.66
C LEU A 114 -0.53 16.57 -19.55
N THR A 115 -1.48 17.40 -19.11
CA THR A 115 -2.90 17.05 -19.03
C THR A 115 -3.50 16.82 -20.41
N GLN A 116 -3.19 17.69 -21.39
CA GLN A 116 -3.64 17.51 -22.76
C GLN A 116 -3.15 16.17 -23.35
N LEU A 117 -1.85 15.87 -23.22
CA LEU A 117 -1.27 14.60 -23.66
C LEU A 117 -1.96 13.41 -22.99
N THR A 118 -2.26 13.53 -21.69
CA THR A 118 -2.95 12.47 -20.94
C THR A 118 -4.37 12.24 -21.46
N ASN A 119 -5.12 13.31 -21.75
CA ASN A 119 -6.45 13.23 -22.35
C ASN A 119 -6.40 12.61 -23.76
N GLU A 120 -5.38 12.94 -24.56
CA GLU A 120 -5.15 12.31 -25.86
C GLU A 120 -4.93 10.79 -25.71
N LEU A 121 -4.14 10.34 -24.73
CA LEU A 121 -3.95 8.91 -24.46
C LEU A 121 -5.27 8.20 -24.10
N PHE A 122 -6.10 8.83 -23.26
CA PHE A 122 -7.43 8.29 -22.93
C PHE A 122 -8.33 8.23 -24.15
N HIS A 123 -8.30 9.25 -25.01
CA HIS A 123 -9.08 9.29 -26.25
C HIS A 123 -8.66 8.16 -27.23
N THR A 124 -7.36 7.99 -27.45
CA THR A 124 -6.81 6.91 -28.28
C THR A 124 -7.18 5.53 -27.70
N CYS A 125 -7.20 5.39 -26.37
CA CYS A 125 -7.69 4.17 -25.72
C CYS A 125 -9.18 3.93 -25.95
N ALA A 126 -10.02 4.97 -25.86
CA ALA A 126 -11.45 4.88 -26.13
C ALA A 126 -11.75 4.51 -27.59
N GLN A 127 -10.88 4.91 -28.52
CA GLN A 127 -10.91 4.53 -29.94
C GLN A 127 -10.34 3.12 -30.23
N SER A 128 -9.91 2.38 -29.19
CA SER A 128 -9.26 1.06 -29.32
C SER A 128 -7.93 1.06 -30.10
N GLU A 129 -7.31 2.22 -30.27
CA GLU A 129 -5.98 2.37 -30.88
C GLU A 129 -4.83 2.15 -29.86
N LEU A 130 -5.15 2.19 -28.56
CA LEU A 130 -4.26 1.91 -27.44
C LEU A 130 -4.97 0.95 -26.49
N SER A 131 -4.32 -0.15 -26.08
CA SER A 131 -4.93 -1.05 -25.09
C SER A 131 -4.93 -0.43 -23.70
N ALA A 132 -5.83 -0.90 -22.85
CA ALA A 132 -5.97 -0.38 -21.50
C ALA A 132 -4.72 -0.66 -20.63
N ALA A 133 -4.09 -1.83 -20.80
CA ALA A 133 -2.76 -2.10 -20.23
C ALA A 133 -1.64 -1.18 -20.74
N GLN A 134 -1.63 -0.82 -22.04
CA GLN A 134 -0.65 0.11 -22.60
C GLN A 134 -0.86 1.53 -22.07
N LEU A 135 -2.12 1.96 -21.94
CA LEU A 135 -2.49 3.21 -21.28
C LEU A 135 -1.96 3.23 -19.84
N ALA A 136 -2.30 2.22 -19.03
CA ALA A 136 -1.84 2.14 -17.64
C ALA A 136 -0.30 2.17 -17.53
N THR A 137 0.41 1.50 -18.45
CA THR A 137 1.88 1.52 -18.51
C THR A 137 2.42 2.91 -18.80
N LYS A 138 1.86 3.63 -19.78
CA LYS A 138 2.26 4.99 -20.12
C LYS A 138 1.98 5.97 -18.97
N LEU A 139 0.80 5.87 -18.34
CA LEU A 139 0.42 6.70 -17.20
C LEU A 139 1.31 6.44 -15.99
N THR A 140 1.67 5.17 -15.74
CA THR A 140 2.61 4.82 -14.65
C THR A 140 3.96 5.47 -14.88
N TRP A 141 4.48 5.39 -16.12
CA TRP A 141 5.77 5.98 -16.42
C TRP A 141 5.77 7.51 -16.25
N ILE A 142 4.70 8.22 -16.65
CA ILE A 142 4.55 9.65 -16.39
C ILE A 142 4.62 9.92 -14.87
N LEU A 143 3.85 9.15 -14.09
CA LEU A 143 3.79 9.32 -12.65
C LEU A 143 5.13 9.04 -11.96
N GLU A 144 5.88 8.04 -12.41
CA GLU A 144 7.24 7.76 -11.92
C GLU A 144 8.18 8.96 -12.16
N GLN A 145 8.06 9.65 -13.30
CA GLN A 145 8.85 10.87 -13.54
C GLN A 145 8.43 12.03 -12.61
N LEU A 146 7.14 12.16 -12.33
CA LEU A 146 6.62 13.09 -11.33
C LEU A 146 6.96 12.71 -9.89
N LEU A 147 7.41 11.48 -9.64
CA LEU A 147 7.85 11.04 -8.31
C LEU A 147 9.34 11.29 -8.09
N VAL A 148 10.17 11.01 -9.10
CA VAL A 148 11.64 11.12 -9.01
C VAL A 148 12.12 12.57 -9.02
N THR A 149 11.41 13.46 -9.71
CA THR A 149 11.75 14.88 -9.73
C THR A 149 11.32 15.54 -8.42
N VAL A 150 12.28 16.10 -7.66
CA VAL A 150 11.99 16.81 -6.41
C VAL A 150 11.09 18.00 -6.73
N PRO A 151 9.83 18.02 -6.26
CA PRO A 151 8.91 19.09 -6.61
C PRO A 151 9.27 20.36 -5.86
N HIS A 152 9.18 21.51 -6.53
CA HIS A 152 9.00 22.76 -5.80
C HIS A 152 7.64 22.74 -5.08
N HIS A 153 7.52 23.45 -3.96
CA HIS A 153 6.32 23.43 -3.14
C HIS A 153 5.04 23.81 -3.92
N HIS A 154 5.15 24.74 -4.87
CA HIS A 154 4.01 25.14 -5.72
C HIS A 154 3.56 24.06 -6.72
N GLU A 155 4.44 23.13 -7.10
CA GLU A 155 4.13 22.06 -8.06
C GLU A 155 3.38 20.89 -7.43
N LEU A 156 3.52 20.67 -6.12
CA LEU A 156 2.88 19.54 -5.42
C LEU A 156 1.38 19.49 -5.67
N MET A 157 0.72 20.66 -5.67
CA MET A 157 -0.71 20.75 -5.94
C MET A 157 -1.06 20.31 -7.36
N GLN A 158 -0.31 20.78 -8.37
CA GLN A 158 -0.55 20.44 -9.78
C GLN A 158 -0.30 18.95 -10.04
N ARG A 159 0.78 18.38 -9.48
CA ARG A 159 1.08 16.94 -9.54
C ARG A 159 -0.05 16.12 -8.93
N CYS A 160 -0.47 16.51 -7.73
CA CYS A 160 -1.55 15.85 -7.02
C CYS A 160 -2.86 15.88 -7.81
N GLN A 161 -3.27 17.05 -8.31
CA GLN A 161 -4.49 17.20 -9.12
C GLN A 161 -4.43 16.38 -10.41
N TRP A 162 -3.31 16.41 -11.13
CA TRP A 162 -3.13 15.60 -12.33
C TRP A 162 -3.30 14.11 -12.03
N THR A 163 -2.66 13.60 -10.97
CA THR A 163 -2.77 12.19 -10.58
C THR A 163 -4.18 11.83 -10.12
N GLN A 164 -4.85 12.70 -9.36
CA GLN A 164 -6.22 12.50 -8.90
C GLN A 164 -7.20 12.38 -10.08
N THR A 165 -7.16 13.31 -11.03
CA THR A 165 -8.02 13.28 -12.23
C THR A 165 -7.74 12.06 -13.08
N THR A 166 -6.46 11.76 -13.33
CA THR A 166 -6.04 10.61 -14.13
C THR A 166 -6.48 9.30 -13.47
N TYR A 167 -6.34 9.19 -12.16
CA TYR A 167 -6.77 8.03 -11.38
C TYR A 167 -8.27 7.78 -11.50
N LEU A 168 -9.10 8.83 -11.32
CA LEU A 168 -10.55 8.70 -11.38
C LEU A 168 -11.06 8.34 -12.78
N GLN A 169 -10.46 8.93 -13.83
CA GLN A 169 -10.77 8.57 -15.22
C GLN A 169 -10.42 7.10 -15.49
N LEU A 170 -9.22 6.68 -15.08
CA LEU A 170 -8.76 5.32 -15.28
C LEU A 170 -9.59 4.31 -14.47
N ALA A 171 -9.95 4.63 -13.22
CA ALA A 171 -10.84 3.83 -12.39
C ALA A 171 -12.20 3.60 -13.07
N THR A 172 -12.74 4.60 -13.78
CA THR A 172 -14.01 4.47 -14.51
C THR A 172 -13.90 3.47 -15.67
N ILE A 173 -12.78 3.47 -16.41
CA ILE A 173 -12.53 2.50 -17.49
C ILE A 173 -12.41 1.07 -16.93
N SER A 174 -11.71 0.90 -15.81
CA SER A 174 -11.57 -0.41 -15.15
C SER A 174 -12.91 -1.02 -14.70
N LEU A 175 -13.94 -0.19 -14.52
CA LEU A 175 -15.26 -0.65 -14.08
C LEU A 175 -16.16 -1.08 -15.23
N THR A 176 -15.86 -0.66 -16.46
CA THR A 176 -16.64 -1.00 -17.65
C THR A 176 -16.08 -2.19 -18.43
N GLN A 177 -14.82 -2.57 -18.19
CA GLN A 177 -14.17 -3.75 -18.78
C GLN A 177 -13.77 -4.74 -17.67
N PRO A 178 -14.31 -5.96 -17.63
CA PRO A 178 -14.14 -6.87 -16.48
C PRO A 178 -12.66 -7.26 -16.34
N PRO A 179 -12.01 -6.98 -15.21
CA PRO A 179 -10.60 -7.29 -15.05
C PRO A 179 -10.49 -8.70 -14.45
N TYR A 180 -10.21 -9.69 -15.28
CA TYR A 180 -9.59 -10.92 -14.78
C TYR A 180 -8.21 -11.17 -15.39
N ASP A 181 -7.86 -10.60 -16.56
CA ASP A 181 -6.62 -10.96 -17.27
C ASP A 181 -5.66 -9.82 -17.68
N GLU A 182 -5.90 -8.55 -17.33
CA GLU A 182 -4.91 -7.45 -17.56
C GLU A 182 -4.20 -6.96 -16.27
N ALA A 183 -4.21 -7.79 -15.23
CA ALA A 183 -3.92 -7.43 -13.83
C ALA A 183 -2.64 -6.60 -13.53
N PRO A 184 -1.46 -6.85 -14.12
CA PRO A 184 -0.22 -6.27 -13.56
C PRO A 184 -0.03 -4.77 -13.82
N ALA A 185 -0.37 -4.27 -15.02
CA ALA A 185 -0.13 -2.86 -15.37
C ALA A 185 -1.04 -1.92 -14.57
N TRP A 186 -2.29 -2.34 -14.35
CA TRP A 186 -3.26 -1.61 -13.56
C TRP A 186 -2.91 -1.57 -12.07
N ILE A 187 -2.50 -2.72 -11.52
CA ILE A 187 -1.99 -2.80 -10.15
C ILE A 187 -0.77 -1.88 -10.00
N ASN A 188 0.15 -1.91 -10.96
CA ASN A 188 1.34 -1.07 -10.90
C ASN A 188 1.00 0.43 -10.88
N PHE A 189 0.06 0.88 -11.72
CA PHE A 189 -0.36 2.28 -11.71
C PHE A 189 -1.00 2.67 -10.37
N LYS A 190 -1.89 1.82 -9.84
CA LYS A 190 -2.57 2.01 -8.56
C LYS A 190 -1.58 2.12 -7.40
N ASP A 191 -0.63 1.20 -7.32
CA ASP A 191 0.43 1.19 -6.30
C ASP A 191 1.29 2.46 -6.40
N THR A 192 1.64 2.86 -7.63
CA THR A 192 2.43 4.08 -7.88
C THR A 192 1.66 5.34 -7.45
N CYS A 193 0.34 5.38 -7.61
CA CYS A 193 -0.49 6.48 -7.11
C CYS A 193 -0.45 6.58 -5.58
N SER A 194 -0.64 5.44 -4.89
CA SER A 194 -0.54 5.38 -3.42
C SER A 194 0.83 5.83 -2.92
N GLU A 195 1.91 5.35 -3.56
CA GLU A 195 3.28 5.76 -3.25
C GLU A 195 3.50 7.26 -3.45
N ALA A 196 3.00 7.81 -4.57
CA ALA A 196 3.13 9.22 -4.89
C ALA A 196 2.40 10.09 -3.86
N TRP A 197 1.15 9.78 -3.54
CA TRP A 197 0.39 10.52 -2.53
C TRP A 197 1.04 10.41 -1.14
N CYS A 198 1.46 9.22 -0.71
CA CYS A 198 2.20 9.04 0.55
C CYS A 198 3.49 9.87 0.61
N THR A 199 4.20 9.98 -0.52
CA THR A 199 5.43 10.76 -0.62
C THR A 199 5.13 12.26 -0.56
N TRP A 200 4.15 12.72 -1.33
CA TRP A 200 3.79 14.13 -1.39
C TRP A 200 3.19 14.65 -0.08
N VAL A 201 2.46 13.83 0.68
CA VAL A 201 1.98 14.22 2.03
C VAL A 201 3.16 14.54 2.97
N LYS A 202 4.26 13.80 2.85
CA LYS A 202 5.46 14.01 3.66
C LYS A 202 6.26 15.25 3.25
N LEU A 203 6.11 15.69 1.99
CA LEU A 203 6.77 16.87 1.44
C LEU A 203 5.92 18.14 1.54
N GLY A 204 4.59 18.00 1.55
CA GLY A 204 3.64 19.10 1.50
C GLY A 204 3.43 19.80 2.84
N ASP A 205 2.98 21.05 2.76
CA ASP A 205 2.54 21.83 3.90
C ASP A 205 1.13 21.45 4.39
N TYR A 206 0.66 22.18 5.40
CA TYR A 206 -0.67 21.93 5.96
C TYR A 206 -1.81 22.16 4.94
N PRO A 207 -1.88 23.28 4.19
CA PRO A 207 -2.86 23.45 3.12
C PRO A 207 -2.93 22.30 2.13
N PHE A 208 -1.78 21.84 1.61
CA PHE A 208 -1.71 20.70 0.70
C PHE A 208 -2.22 19.41 1.36
N ASN A 209 -1.74 19.10 2.56
CA ASN A 209 -2.12 17.88 3.28
C ASN A 209 -3.60 17.87 3.64
N HIS A 210 -4.16 19.02 4.00
CA HIS A 210 -5.58 19.19 4.27
C HIS A 210 -6.43 18.95 3.01
N TYR A 211 -6.01 19.52 1.88
CA TYR A 211 -6.66 19.29 0.59
C TYR A 211 -6.68 17.81 0.20
N LEU A 212 -5.51 17.15 0.21
CA LEU A 212 -5.40 15.75 -0.17
C LEU A 212 -6.18 14.85 0.79
N PHE A 213 -6.12 15.10 2.10
CA PHE A 213 -6.91 14.39 3.10
C PHE A 213 -8.41 14.40 2.79
N HIS A 214 -8.97 15.59 2.54
CA HIS A 214 -10.40 15.73 2.25
C HIS A 214 -10.78 15.06 0.92
N TRP A 215 -9.94 15.19 -0.10
CA TRP A 215 -10.16 14.50 -1.37
C TRP A 215 -10.17 12.97 -1.20
N LEU A 216 -9.23 12.41 -0.41
CA LEU A 216 -9.20 10.97 -0.10
C LEU A 216 -10.49 10.54 0.61
N CYS A 217 -10.91 11.25 1.65
CA CYS A 217 -12.14 10.96 2.39
C CYS A 217 -13.40 11.00 1.52
N GLU A 218 -13.47 11.96 0.60
CA GLU A 218 -14.60 12.09 -0.31
C GLU A 218 -14.67 10.93 -1.31
N ASN A 219 -13.55 10.61 -1.94
CA ASN A 219 -13.52 9.68 -3.07
C ASN A 219 -13.48 8.21 -2.65
N VAL A 220 -12.86 7.87 -1.52
CA VAL A 220 -12.79 6.49 -1.02
C VAL A 220 -14.18 5.88 -0.80
N THR A 221 -15.17 6.72 -0.47
CA THR A 221 -16.56 6.26 -0.24
C THR A 221 -17.44 6.23 -1.49
N GLN A 222 -16.96 6.77 -2.61
CA GLN A 222 -17.67 6.85 -3.88
C GLN A 222 -17.20 5.78 -4.87
N LEU A 223 -15.93 5.41 -4.80
CA LEU A 223 -15.35 4.39 -5.65
C LEU A 223 -15.79 3.00 -5.19
N PRO A 224 -16.16 2.10 -6.12
CA PRO A 224 -16.35 0.70 -5.79
C PRO A 224 -14.99 0.06 -5.45
N TRP A 225 -15.03 -0.98 -4.64
CA TRP A 225 -13.89 -1.86 -4.47
C TRP A 225 -13.62 -2.60 -5.80
N PRO A 226 -12.38 -2.73 -6.33
CA PRO A 226 -11.04 -2.47 -5.78
C PRO A 226 -10.41 -1.12 -6.20
N ALA A 227 -11.21 -0.17 -6.68
CA ALA A 227 -10.72 1.14 -7.09
C ALA A 227 -10.51 2.10 -5.90
N SER A 228 -11.05 1.78 -4.72
CA SER A 228 -10.82 2.56 -3.49
C SER A 228 -9.48 2.24 -2.81
N LEU A 229 -8.89 1.06 -3.04
CA LEU A 229 -7.73 0.55 -2.28
C LEU A 229 -6.53 1.52 -2.21
N PRO A 230 -6.04 2.12 -3.31
CA PRO A 230 -4.92 3.07 -3.23
C PRO A 230 -5.23 4.32 -2.41
N LEU A 231 -6.50 4.72 -2.30
CA LEU A 231 -6.90 5.83 -1.45
C LEU A 231 -6.95 5.38 0.02
N GLU A 232 -7.41 4.15 0.27
CA GLU A 232 -7.43 3.53 1.60
C GLU A 232 -6.01 3.41 2.17
N ASP A 233 -5.04 2.97 1.37
CA ASP A 233 -3.63 2.83 1.76
C ASP A 233 -3.06 4.14 2.32
N VAL A 234 -3.33 5.26 1.65
CA VAL A 234 -2.84 6.58 2.08
C VAL A 234 -3.66 7.11 3.25
N LEU A 235 -4.99 6.95 3.21
CA LEU A 235 -5.88 7.47 4.24
C LEU A 235 -5.68 6.77 5.58
N PHE A 236 -5.42 5.47 5.58
CA PHE A 236 -5.27 4.64 6.77
C PHE A 236 -3.81 4.24 7.08
N ASP A 237 -2.83 4.81 6.37
CA ASP A 237 -1.42 4.73 6.76
C ASP A 237 -1.23 5.23 8.21
N PHE A 238 -0.60 4.39 9.03
CA PHE A 238 -0.45 4.61 10.47
C PHE A 238 0.48 5.78 10.82
N HIS A 239 1.26 6.29 9.86
CA HIS A 239 2.10 7.47 10.03
C HIS A 239 1.42 8.77 9.58
N LEU A 240 0.32 8.72 8.84
CA LEU A 240 -0.31 9.89 8.22
C LEU A 240 -1.65 10.29 8.87
N TYR A 241 -1.96 11.59 8.81
CA TYR A 241 -3.22 12.18 9.27
C TYR A 241 -3.63 11.77 10.69
N LYS A 242 -2.77 12.08 11.66
CA LYS A 242 -2.88 11.65 13.06
C LYS A 242 -3.52 12.70 13.98
N ARG A 243 -3.90 13.86 13.47
CA ARG A 243 -4.48 14.92 14.32
C ARG A 243 -5.86 14.48 14.80
N PRO A 244 -6.29 14.83 16.03
CA PRO A 244 -7.58 14.39 16.56
C PRO A 244 -8.78 14.68 15.65
N ASN A 245 -8.80 15.81 14.95
CA ASN A 245 -9.87 16.13 13.99
C ASN A 245 -9.84 15.23 12.75
N GLU A 246 -8.66 14.92 12.20
CA GLU A 246 -8.49 14.00 11.07
C GLU A 246 -8.94 12.59 11.45
N LEU A 247 -8.53 12.11 12.63
CA LEU A 247 -8.94 10.81 13.17
C LEU A 247 -10.45 10.70 13.33
N ARG A 248 -11.12 11.76 13.83
CA ARG A 248 -12.59 11.80 13.92
C ARG A 248 -13.27 11.75 12.55
N ILE A 249 -12.70 12.42 11.55
CA ILE A 249 -13.20 12.35 10.17
C ILE A 249 -13.00 10.94 9.59
N LYS A 250 -11.85 10.30 9.82
CA LYS A 250 -11.61 8.91 9.40
C LYS A 250 -12.64 7.96 10.01
N LEU A 251 -13.00 8.11 11.30
CA LEU A 251 -14.09 7.34 11.91
C LEU A 251 -15.42 7.53 11.17
N ALA A 252 -15.80 8.77 10.85
CA ALA A 252 -17.03 9.05 10.12
C ALA A 252 -17.02 8.45 8.70
N VAL A 253 -15.86 8.44 8.03
CA VAL A 253 -15.67 7.79 6.73
C VAL A 253 -15.86 6.27 6.85
N ILE A 254 -15.26 5.64 7.86
CA ILE A 254 -15.45 4.20 8.14
C ILE A 254 -16.91 3.88 8.40
N ASP A 255 -17.56 4.62 9.30
CA ASP A 255 -18.96 4.39 9.66
C ASP A 255 -19.87 4.54 8.43
N ARG A 256 -19.61 5.53 7.56
CA ARG A 256 -20.33 5.72 6.30
C ARG A 256 -20.13 4.55 5.33
N GLN A 257 -18.92 4.01 5.24
CA GLN A 257 -18.63 2.91 4.34
C GLN A 257 -19.25 1.59 4.83
N LEU A 258 -19.13 1.29 6.11
CA LEU A 258 -19.75 0.11 6.73
C LEU A 258 -21.29 0.17 6.68
N ALA A 259 -21.88 1.36 6.73
CA ALA A 259 -23.33 1.53 6.56
C ALA A 259 -23.83 1.24 5.13
N LYS A 260 -22.98 1.39 4.11
CA LYS A 260 -23.28 1.07 2.71
C LYS A 260 -23.04 -0.40 2.38
N ALA A 261 -22.25 -1.10 3.19
CA ALA A 261 -21.87 -2.49 2.90
C ALA A 261 -23.12 -3.40 2.90
N PRO A 262 -23.25 -4.31 1.91
CA PRO A 262 -24.31 -5.30 1.93
C PRO A 262 -24.13 -6.25 3.11
N LYS A 263 -25.19 -7.00 3.44
CA LYS A 263 -25.09 -8.07 4.45
C LYS A 263 -24.13 -9.13 3.93
N ILE A 264 -22.97 -9.24 4.56
CA ILE A 264 -21.95 -10.24 4.22
C ILE A 264 -22.42 -11.61 4.72
N THR A 265 -22.31 -12.61 3.86
CA THR A 265 -22.63 -14.02 4.14
C THR A 265 -21.48 -14.90 3.68
N HIS A 266 -21.49 -16.18 4.08
CA HIS A 266 -20.50 -17.16 3.62
C HIS A 266 -20.51 -17.36 2.08
N GLU A 267 -21.61 -17.01 1.40
CA GLU A 267 -21.74 -17.06 -0.06
C GLU A 267 -21.15 -15.81 -0.75
N THR A 268 -20.88 -14.75 0.00
CA THR A 268 -20.29 -13.53 -0.54
C THR A 268 -18.87 -13.83 -1.05
N PRO A 269 -18.43 -13.28 -2.20
CA PRO A 269 -17.07 -13.50 -2.67
C PRO A 269 -16.01 -13.16 -1.60
N ILE A 270 -15.02 -14.03 -1.41
CA ILE A 270 -13.98 -13.92 -0.37
C ILE A 270 -13.38 -12.52 -0.32
N TYR A 271 -13.12 -11.93 -1.48
CA TYR A 271 -12.51 -10.62 -1.57
C TYR A 271 -13.37 -9.49 -0.98
N ILE A 272 -14.70 -9.59 -1.06
CA ILE A 272 -15.63 -8.61 -0.46
C ILE A 272 -15.68 -8.83 1.05
N GLN A 273 -15.63 -10.09 1.49
CA GLN A 273 -15.53 -10.42 2.92
C GLN A 273 -14.25 -9.83 3.52
N THR A 274 -13.10 -10.04 2.87
CA THR A 274 -11.81 -9.47 3.29
C THR A 274 -11.88 -7.95 3.33
N TRP A 275 -12.38 -7.31 2.27
CA TRP A 275 -12.54 -5.87 2.24
C TRP A 275 -13.40 -5.35 3.41
N PHE A 276 -14.53 -5.98 3.68
CA PHE A 276 -15.39 -5.59 4.80
C PHE A 276 -14.65 -5.70 6.15
N ILE A 277 -13.89 -6.78 6.36
CA ILE A 277 -13.08 -6.98 7.56
C ILE A 277 -12.04 -5.88 7.72
N GLU A 278 -11.34 -5.49 6.64
CA GLU A 278 -10.35 -4.40 6.69
C GLU A 278 -10.98 -3.08 7.14
N TRP A 279 -12.16 -2.73 6.62
CA TRP A 279 -12.87 -1.52 7.04
C TRP A 279 -13.32 -1.53 8.49
N VAL A 280 -13.74 -2.70 9.01
CA VAL A 280 -14.01 -2.87 10.44
C VAL A 280 -12.72 -2.64 11.24
N ARG A 281 -11.60 -3.20 10.79
CA ARG A 281 -10.31 -3.14 11.49
C ARG A 281 -9.62 -1.79 11.42
N TYR A 282 -9.80 -1.00 10.36
CA TYR A 282 -9.28 0.38 10.28
C TYR A 282 -9.73 1.25 11.46
N ARG A 283 -10.89 0.94 12.05
CA ARG A 283 -11.41 1.66 13.22
C ARG A 283 -10.53 1.50 14.46
N ILE A 284 -9.89 0.34 14.64
CA ILE A 284 -9.12 0.00 15.85
C ILE A 284 -7.97 0.98 16.14
N PRO A 285 -6.97 1.17 15.24
CA PRO A 285 -5.87 2.08 15.52
C PRO A 285 -6.34 3.52 15.71
N ILE A 286 -7.44 3.92 15.07
CA ILE A 286 -8.01 5.26 15.21
C ILE A 286 -8.67 5.46 16.57
N MET A 287 -9.48 4.51 17.03
CA MET A 287 -10.08 4.56 18.38
C MET A 287 -9.00 4.56 19.46
N ALA A 288 -7.94 3.77 19.27
CA ALA A 288 -6.79 3.74 20.16
C ALA A 288 -6.07 5.10 20.21
N ALA A 289 -5.77 5.69 19.05
CA ALA A 289 -5.09 6.98 18.95
C ALA A 289 -5.93 8.16 19.47
N LEU A 290 -7.26 8.04 19.47
CA LEU A 290 -8.18 8.99 20.08
C LEU A 290 -8.43 8.74 21.57
N GLU A 291 -7.84 7.68 22.14
CA GLU A 291 -8.02 7.27 23.54
C GLU A 291 -9.51 7.15 23.93
N LEU A 292 -10.35 6.64 23.02
CA LEU A 292 -11.78 6.51 23.29
C LEU A 292 -12.02 5.51 24.43
N PRO A 293 -12.78 5.85 25.48
CA PRO A 293 -12.99 4.94 26.60
C PRO A 293 -13.81 3.71 26.17
N PRO A 294 -13.70 2.56 26.88
CA PRO A 294 -14.45 1.35 26.57
C PRO A 294 -15.96 1.57 26.43
N ALA A 295 -16.55 2.46 27.23
CA ALA A 295 -17.97 2.78 27.12
C ALA A 295 -18.36 3.38 25.74
N ALA A 296 -17.46 4.16 25.12
CA ALA A 296 -17.70 4.78 23.82
C ALA A 296 -17.48 3.78 22.66
N THR A 297 -16.67 2.74 22.85
CA THR A 297 -16.36 1.75 21.82
C THR A 297 -17.21 0.48 21.92
N LEU A 298 -17.87 0.25 23.06
CA LEU A 298 -18.65 -0.96 23.38
C LEU A 298 -19.60 -1.39 22.26
N ASN A 299 -20.47 -0.49 21.79
CA ASN A 299 -21.47 -0.84 20.77
C ASN A 299 -20.84 -1.36 19.48
N PHE A 300 -19.73 -0.76 19.05
CA PHE A 300 -19.01 -1.21 17.87
C PHE A 300 -18.31 -2.54 18.13
N CYS A 301 -17.56 -2.65 19.23
CA CYS A 301 -16.80 -3.85 19.52
C CYS A 301 -17.71 -5.06 19.74
N THR A 302 -18.86 -4.88 20.37
CA THR A 302 -19.85 -5.94 20.53
C THR A 302 -20.50 -6.34 19.21
N ARG A 303 -20.69 -5.42 18.25
CA ARG A 303 -21.23 -5.75 16.93
C ARG A 303 -20.30 -6.67 16.12
N TYR A 304 -19.00 -6.61 16.37
CA TYR A 304 -17.97 -7.37 15.65
C TYR A 304 -17.17 -8.26 16.60
N CYS A 305 -17.80 -8.79 17.65
CA CYS A 305 -17.11 -9.53 18.70
C CYS A 305 -16.56 -10.89 18.26
N SER A 306 -17.01 -11.41 17.12
CA SER A 306 -16.49 -12.62 16.48
C SER A 306 -15.13 -12.39 15.80
N ASP A 307 -14.74 -11.13 15.53
CA ASP A 307 -13.40 -10.82 15.03
C ASP A 307 -12.41 -10.78 16.21
N PRO A 308 -11.39 -11.67 16.23
CA PRO A 308 -10.44 -11.76 17.33
C PRO A 308 -9.62 -10.48 17.52
N VAL A 309 -9.36 -9.71 16.47
CA VAL A 309 -8.63 -8.43 16.57
C VAL A 309 -9.47 -7.40 17.34
N ILE A 310 -10.78 -7.38 17.10
CA ILE A 310 -11.71 -6.47 17.78
C ILE A 310 -11.90 -6.89 19.24
N ALA A 311 -12.08 -8.19 19.49
CA ALA A 311 -12.22 -8.72 20.84
C ALA A 311 -10.97 -8.46 21.69
N ASN A 312 -9.79 -8.73 21.13
CA ASN A 312 -8.51 -8.49 21.80
C ASN A 312 -8.31 -7.01 22.10
N PHE A 313 -8.56 -6.12 21.14
CA PHE A 313 -8.48 -4.68 21.36
C PHE A 313 -9.37 -4.24 22.52
N PHE A 314 -10.65 -4.62 22.51
CA PHE A 314 -11.62 -4.13 23.48
C PHE A 314 -11.34 -4.65 24.90
N LEU A 315 -11.07 -5.95 25.03
CA LEU A 315 -10.81 -6.58 26.33
C LEU A 315 -9.48 -6.12 26.92
N ARG A 316 -8.44 -5.93 26.08
CA ARG A 316 -7.18 -5.30 26.49
C ARG A 316 -7.44 -3.89 27.04
N GLN A 317 -8.18 -3.07 26.31
CA GLN A 317 -8.48 -1.71 26.74
C GLN A 317 -9.23 -1.69 28.09
N CYS A 318 -10.22 -2.57 28.26
CA CYS A 318 -10.92 -2.68 29.54
C CYS A 318 -9.98 -3.11 30.67
N ARG A 319 -9.08 -4.06 30.42
CA ARG A 319 -8.08 -4.52 31.39
C ARG A 319 -7.13 -3.41 31.80
N ASP A 320 -6.57 -2.70 30.82
CA ASP A 320 -5.58 -1.65 31.04
C ASP A 320 -6.16 -0.45 31.85
N LEU A 321 -7.48 -0.22 31.77
CA LEU A 321 -8.22 0.81 32.52
C LEU A 321 -8.97 0.29 33.76
N ASP A 322 -8.83 -0.99 34.10
CA ASP A 322 -9.58 -1.70 35.15
C ASP A 322 -11.12 -1.60 35.05
N GLU A 323 -11.65 -1.51 33.83
CA GLU A 323 -13.07 -1.37 33.48
C GLU A 323 -13.83 -2.71 33.52
N LYS A 324 -13.86 -3.35 34.70
CA LYS A 324 -14.41 -4.71 34.90
C LYS A 324 -15.87 -4.83 34.48
N GLN A 325 -16.71 -3.85 34.84
CA GLN A 325 -18.14 -3.90 34.56
C GLN A 325 -18.44 -3.81 33.06
N THR A 326 -17.65 -2.99 32.34
CA THR A 326 -17.74 -2.84 30.89
C THR A 326 -17.31 -4.12 30.18
N ALA A 327 -16.21 -4.75 30.63
CA ALA A 327 -15.79 -6.04 30.10
C ALA A 327 -16.81 -7.17 30.34
N LEU A 328 -17.38 -7.25 31.55
CA LEU A 328 -18.45 -8.19 31.86
C LEU A 328 -19.68 -7.99 30.96
N THR A 329 -20.00 -6.74 30.64
CA THR A 329 -21.10 -6.41 29.73
C THR A 329 -20.80 -6.89 28.32
N TYR A 330 -19.60 -6.60 27.81
CA TYR A 330 -19.13 -7.08 26.51
C TYR A 330 -19.18 -8.61 26.40
N LEU A 331 -18.60 -9.34 27.35
CA LEU A 331 -18.55 -10.81 27.33
C LEU A 331 -19.96 -11.42 27.29
N LYS A 332 -20.90 -10.87 28.08
CA LYS A 332 -22.30 -11.33 28.08
C LYS A 332 -23.02 -11.05 26.76
N MET A 333 -22.69 -9.96 26.09
CA MET A 333 -23.28 -9.64 24.78
C MET A 333 -22.66 -10.51 23.69
N ALA A 334 -21.34 -10.71 23.70
CA ALA A 334 -20.62 -11.53 22.74
C ALA A 334 -21.11 -12.99 22.73
N LEU A 335 -21.46 -13.54 23.89
CA LEU A 335 -22.04 -14.89 24.00
C LEU A 335 -23.38 -15.07 23.28
N LYS A 336 -24.05 -13.99 22.87
CA LYS A 336 -25.29 -14.03 22.08
C LYS A 336 -25.02 -14.04 20.57
N ASP A 337 -23.78 -13.82 20.15
CA ASP A 337 -23.40 -13.78 18.75
C ASP A 337 -23.31 -15.21 18.18
N PRO A 338 -24.00 -15.51 17.06
CA PRO A 338 -24.01 -16.84 16.49
C PRO A 338 -22.68 -17.21 15.82
N GLU A 339 -21.88 -16.24 15.39
CA GLU A 339 -20.60 -16.43 14.69
C GLU A 339 -19.42 -16.60 15.66
N LEU A 340 -19.62 -16.37 16.96
CA LEU A 340 -18.60 -16.61 17.97
C LEU A 340 -18.23 -18.10 18.02
N THR A 341 -16.93 -18.41 18.04
CA THR A 341 -16.43 -19.79 18.03
C THR A 341 -16.81 -20.53 19.31
N ASP A 342 -16.91 -21.86 19.25
CA ASP A 342 -17.23 -22.67 20.44
C ASP A 342 -16.13 -22.57 21.51
N GLU A 343 -14.87 -22.43 21.08
CA GLU A 343 -13.74 -22.21 21.96
C GLU A 343 -13.87 -20.87 22.72
N ASP A 344 -14.13 -19.77 22.00
CA ASP A 344 -14.32 -18.45 22.61
C ASP A 344 -15.55 -18.43 23.53
N LYS A 345 -16.64 -19.09 23.13
CA LYS A 345 -17.85 -19.24 23.97
C LYS A 345 -17.51 -19.91 25.29
N GLN A 346 -16.77 -21.02 25.26
CA GLN A 346 -16.37 -21.74 26.47
C GLN A 346 -15.48 -20.85 27.36
N GLN A 347 -14.47 -20.20 26.77
CA GLN A 347 -13.58 -19.30 27.51
C GLN A 347 -14.34 -18.14 28.16
N TYR A 348 -15.26 -17.50 27.45
CA TYR A 348 -16.05 -16.37 27.96
C TYR A 348 -16.99 -16.82 29.08
N GLN A 349 -17.61 -17.99 28.96
CA GLN A 349 -18.44 -18.57 30.03
C GLN A 349 -17.62 -18.86 31.29
N ASP A 350 -16.41 -19.40 31.14
CA ASP A 350 -15.54 -19.71 32.27
C ASP A 350 -15.06 -18.44 32.99
N ILE A 351 -14.75 -17.37 32.25
CA ILE A 351 -14.46 -16.05 32.82
C ILE A 351 -15.66 -15.52 33.63
N LEU A 352 -16.87 -15.59 33.07
CA LEU A 352 -18.09 -15.09 33.71
C LEU A 352 -18.51 -15.88 34.97
N ARG A 353 -18.11 -17.14 35.11
CA ARG A 353 -18.39 -17.98 36.28
C ARG A 353 -17.52 -17.62 37.50
N ARG A 354 -16.33 -17.05 37.30
CA ARG A 354 -15.42 -16.68 38.39
C ARG A 354 -15.94 -15.46 39.15
N LYS A 355 -16.13 -15.61 40.47
CA LYS A 355 -16.54 -14.53 41.38
C LYS A 355 -15.52 -14.36 42.52
N PRO A 356 -15.01 -13.14 42.78
CA PRO A 356 -15.21 -11.93 41.98
C PRO A 356 -14.51 -12.03 40.61
N PHE A 357 -14.94 -11.20 39.65
CA PHE A 357 -14.27 -11.10 38.36
C PHE A 357 -12.81 -10.68 38.56
N SER A 358 -11.89 -11.34 37.86
CA SER A 358 -10.46 -11.10 37.96
C SER A 358 -9.81 -11.15 36.57
N TRP A 359 -8.88 -10.22 36.34
CA TRP A 359 -8.03 -10.19 35.15
C TRP A 359 -6.97 -11.30 35.13
N GLN A 360 -6.78 -12.04 36.22
CA GLN A 360 -5.81 -13.15 36.35
C GLN A 360 -6.27 -14.44 35.63
N HIS A 361 -7.11 -14.32 34.60
CA HIS A 361 -7.49 -15.46 33.78
C HIS A 361 -6.46 -15.65 32.66
N PRO A 362 -5.97 -16.88 32.38
CA PRO A 362 -4.96 -17.12 31.33
C PRO A 362 -5.34 -16.52 29.96
N PHE A 363 -6.63 -16.52 29.64
CA PHE A 363 -7.18 -15.83 28.48
C PHE A 363 -6.67 -14.39 28.34
N PHE A 364 -6.71 -13.58 29.40
CA PHE A 364 -6.28 -12.19 29.36
C PHE A 364 -4.76 -12.03 29.25
N GLU A 365 -3.97 -13.07 29.57
CA GLU A 365 -2.52 -13.08 29.36
C GLU A 365 -2.14 -13.31 27.90
N LEU A 366 -3.00 -14.04 27.16
CA LEU A 366 -2.83 -14.32 25.73
C LEU A 366 -3.25 -13.14 24.83
N ILE A 367 -3.90 -12.12 25.38
CA ILE A 367 -4.22 -10.89 24.64
C ILE A 367 -2.95 -10.03 24.55
N VAL A 368 -2.19 -10.25 23.48
CA VAL A 368 -0.97 -9.51 23.12
C VAL A 368 -1.11 -8.92 21.70
N TYR A 369 -0.27 -7.93 21.39
CA TYR A 369 -0.30 -7.10 20.17
C TYR A 369 -0.42 -7.87 18.86
#